data_AF-A0A1F5UIR2-F1
#
_entry.id   AF-A0A1F5UIR2-F1
#
_cell.length_a   1.000
_cell.length_b   1.000
_cell.length_c   1.000
_cell.angle_alpha   90.00
_cell.angle_beta   90.00
_cell.angle_gamma   90.00
#
_symmetry.space_group_name_H-M   'P 1'
#
loop_
_entity.id
_entity.type
_entity.pdbx_description
1 polymer ?
#
loop_
_entity_poly.entity_id
_entity_poly.type
_entity_poly.pdbx_seq_one_letter_code
_entity_poly.pdbx_strand_id
1 'polypeptide(L)'
;MFKKLVLISAVFFMTACLFASEKLILVNSTTYEGLTYTKKYLESNGIWVKHIYPPSVMIVDEKNTEGIQPVRGITGIYTGKVESSVISSLTGSAKYGVLAWNEGLEISRKAPVAPVPLPSYYFDGSDCLFAPGDTLQNYRSPAFLGKVLPEPPTSLTTGYLIGSTAICLVFPQCNGSKEATVHTWTESEITTYTNTYKNEMNKFATAEPNAHISFIYEIKTISVDWEPANYGSNDIDIEIAGINKWFPQVLTSLGVSTDYFGGPNEYSNILRASYKTDWAYMDIEISTAGSSSGGGRSFAYFGRFTFNYNHMAGAHEAVHIYYGQDEYNTGTNSALYTSGYYATPNTNYLGAGGEPNCIMITGSGTTFCTYTRQQLGWVDANANGIMDLLEVKPSGSVTLGSKILTGVAMAGTPVCASSTRGPNMTFTIKDISSVAYSVDGGDWVPATAKDGVFNSAYEPYSFYPTAEHEASTHTLDIRFMESMGLSTTISTTVGTLDLLTSVNSAVCYPTPFNPRDPGSRLKIATGAVNQSFTVAIYNTAGEKIKTLSQLGTEIDTETGFATWDGKNTAGEEVATGMYFVVATSGTKSAKGKLLVKKK
;
A
#
# COMPACT_ATOMS: atom_id res chain seq x y z
N MET A 1 -41.75 -33.99 50.55
CA MET A 1 -41.63 -32.52 50.72
C MET A 1 -40.15 -32.17 50.83
N PHE A 2 -39.72 -31.09 50.17
CA PHE A 2 -38.35 -30.57 50.04
C PHE A 2 -37.42 -31.26 49.03
N LYS A 3 -37.48 -30.77 47.78
CA LYS A 3 -36.41 -30.91 46.77
C LYS A 3 -35.26 -29.98 47.15
N LYS A 4 -34.04 -30.52 47.15
CA LYS A 4 -32.78 -29.82 47.39
C LYS A 4 -32.42 -28.92 46.22
N LEU A 5 -31.94 -27.73 46.60
CA LEU A 5 -31.17 -26.76 45.85
C LEU A 5 -30.01 -27.42 45.07
N VAL A 6 -29.94 -27.17 43.76
CA VAL A 6 -28.68 -27.03 43.02
C VAL A 6 -28.84 -25.80 42.15
N LEU A 7 -28.24 -24.69 42.59
CA LEU A 7 -28.00 -23.53 41.72
C LEU A 7 -26.97 -23.96 40.67
N ILE A 8 -27.39 -24.10 39.41
CA ILE A 8 -26.46 -24.03 38.28
C ILE A 8 -26.46 -22.57 37.85
N SER A 9 -25.38 -21.86 38.21
CA SER A 9 -25.03 -20.56 37.66
C SER A 9 -24.72 -20.75 36.18
N ALA A 10 -25.72 -20.53 35.32
CA ALA A 10 -25.49 -20.32 33.90
C ALA A 10 -24.82 -18.94 33.74
N VAL A 11 -23.50 -18.91 33.90
CA VAL A 11 -22.70 -17.81 33.36
C VAL A 11 -22.77 -17.97 31.84
N PHE A 12 -23.72 -17.26 31.22
CA PHE A 12 -23.65 -16.95 29.80
C PHE A 12 -22.35 -16.16 29.59
N PHE A 13 -21.28 -16.84 29.22
CA PHE A 13 -20.22 -16.21 28.44
C PHE A 13 -20.85 -15.92 27.07
N MET A 14 -21.56 -14.79 26.96
CA MET A 14 -21.57 -14.05 25.72
C MET A 14 -20.13 -13.59 25.51
N THR A 15 -19.33 -14.42 24.85
CA THR A 15 -18.26 -13.90 24.01
C THR A 15 -18.97 -13.12 22.92
N ALA A 16 -19.31 -11.86 23.21
CA ALA A 16 -19.49 -10.89 22.16
C ALA A 16 -18.13 -10.86 21.45
N CYS A 17 -18.01 -11.60 20.35
CA CYS A 17 -17.08 -11.22 19.31
C CYS A 17 -17.42 -9.77 18.99
N LEU A 18 -16.65 -8.85 19.55
CA LEU A 18 -16.51 -7.50 19.04
C LEU A 18 -15.98 -7.68 17.62
N PHE A 19 -16.88 -7.95 16.66
CA PHE A 19 -16.58 -7.62 15.29
C PHE A 19 -16.29 -6.13 15.33
N ALA A 20 -15.07 -5.75 14.96
CA ALA A 20 -14.82 -4.37 14.60
C ALA A 20 -15.83 -4.06 13.49
N SER A 21 -16.81 -3.24 13.82
CA SER A 21 -17.79 -2.73 12.88
C SER A 21 -17.03 -2.06 11.75
N GLU A 22 -17.46 -2.28 10.51
CA GLU A 22 -16.85 -1.66 9.34
C GLU A 22 -17.78 -0.55 8.84
N LYS A 23 -17.24 0.40 8.09
CA LYS A 23 -18.03 1.41 7.38
C LYS A 23 -17.66 1.42 5.90
N LEU A 24 -18.66 1.55 5.04
CA LEU A 24 -18.44 1.82 3.63
C LEU A 24 -18.39 3.32 3.40
N ILE A 25 -17.30 3.79 2.80
CA ILE A 25 -17.08 5.18 2.40
C ILE A 25 -17.23 5.27 0.88
N LEU A 26 -18.11 6.15 0.42
CA LEU A 26 -18.29 6.47 -0.99
C LEU A 26 -17.63 7.81 -1.30
N VAL A 27 -16.84 7.86 -2.36
CA VAL A 27 -16.09 9.04 -2.81
C VAL A 27 -16.55 9.44 -4.21
N ASN A 28 -16.78 10.74 -4.44
CA ASN A 28 -17.00 11.27 -5.78
C ASN A 28 -15.68 11.30 -6.56
N SER A 29 -15.31 10.16 -7.13
CA SER A 29 -14.14 10.05 -7.98
C SER A 29 -14.41 9.12 -9.16
N THR A 30 -13.84 9.46 -10.31
CA THR A 30 -13.84 8.62 -11.52
C THR A 30 -12.47 8.00 -11.77
N THR A 31 -11.46 8.31 -10.95
CA THR A 31 -10.10 7.76 -11.03
C THR A 31 -9.64 7.24 -9.67
N TYR A 32 -8.66 6.34 -9.66
CA TYR A 32 -8.05 5.92 -8.40
C TYR A 32 -7.35 7.08 -7.68
N GLU A 33 -6.68 7.97 -8.41
CA GLU A 33 -5.97 9.11 -7.82
C GLU A 33 -6.90 10.02 -7.02
N GLY A 34 -8.14 10.25 -7.46
CA GLY A 34 -9.12 11.01 -6.70
C GLY A 34 -9.51 10.35 -5.37
N LEU A 35 -9.41 9.03 -5.27
CA LEU A 35 -9.62 8.28 -4.02
C LEU A 35 -8.41 8.37 -3.08
N THR A 36 -7.18 8.45 -3.62
CA THR A 36 -5.95 8.49 -2.79
C THR A 36 -5.89 9.68 -1.83
N TYR A 37 -6.46 10.83 -2.18
CA TYR A 37 -6.56 11.97 -1.26
C TYR A 37 -7.43 11.64 -0.05
N THR A 38 -8.57 11.00 -0.27
CA THR A 38 -9.48 10.58 0.80
C THR A 38 -8.84 9.48 1.65
N LYS A 39 -8.17 8.50 1.02
CA LYS A 39 -7.40 7.46 1.75
C LYS A 39 -6.36 8.08 2.67
N LYS A 40 -5.50 8.97 2.16
CA LYS A 40 -4.48 9.68 2.96
C LYS A 40 -5.09 10.46 4.12
N TYR A 41 -6.22 11.14 3.87
CA TYR A 41 -6.94 11.84 4.94
C TYR A 41 -7.41 10.87 6.04
N LEU A 42 -8.05 9.75 5.67
CA LEU A 42 -8.54 8.75 6.63
C LEU A 42 -7.38 8.17 7.45
N GLU A 43 -6.31 7.74 6.79
CA GLU A 43 -5.13 7.13 7.43
C GLU A 43 -4.41 8.12 8.35
N SER A 44 -4.30 9.40 7.96
CA SER A 44 -3.72 10.46 8.82
C SER A 44 -4.54 10.74 10.09
N ASN A 45 -5.81 10.33 10.12
CA ASN A 45 -6.69 10.40 11.29
C ASN A 45 -6.79 9.05 12.03
N GLY A 46 -5.90 8.10 11.72
CA GLY A 46 -5.86 6.80 12.40
C GLY A 46 -7.03 5.89 12.05
N ILE A 47 -7.64 6.08 10.86
CA ILE A 47 -8.67 5.19 10.30
C ILE A 47 -7.99 4.26 9.31
N TRP A 48 -8.18 2.97 9.49
CA TRP A 48 -7.57 1.95 8.65
C TRP A 48 -8.49 1.59 7.49
N VAL A 49 -8.02 1.85 6.27
CA VAL A 49 -8.69 1.47 5.04
C VAL A 49 -8.33 0.03 4.66
N LYS A 50 -9.23 -0.93 4.89
CA LYS A 50 -8.96 -2.35 4.65
C LYS A 50 -9.20 -2.80 3.21
N HIS A 51 -10.27 -2.30 2.59
CA HIS A 51 -10.65 -2.70 1.24
C HIS A 51 -10.95 -1.49 0.38
N ILE A 52 -10.52 -1.54 -0.88
CA ILE A 52 -10.77 -0.48 -1.86
C ILE A 52 -11.32 -1.13 -3.13
N TYR A 53 -12.42 -0.59 -3.63
CA TYR A 53 -12.98 -0.93 -4.93
C TYR A 53 -12.97 0.34 -5.78
N PRO A 54 -11.92 0.53 -6.61
CA PRO A 54 -11.77 1.74 -7.40
C PRO A 54 -12.96 1.96 -8.36
N PRO A 55 -13.24 3.22 -8.72
CA PRO A 55 -12.55 4.43 -8.27
C PRO A 55 -13.14 5.11 -7.03
N SER A 56 -14.20 4.57 -6.42
CA SER A 56 -15.07 5.36 -5.51
C SER A 56 -15.43 4.72 -4.18
N VAL A 57 -15.05 3.46 -3.91
CA VAL A 57 -15.52 2.76 -2.70
C VAL A 57 -14.35 2.34 -1.84
N MET A 58 -14.46 2.60 -0.53
CA MET A 58 -13.56 2.10 0.50
C MET A 58 -14.36 1.45 1.62
N ILE A 59 -13.81 0.41 2.24
CA ILE A 59 -14.31 -0.15 3.50
C ILE A 59 -13.24 0.07 4.54
N VAL A 60 -13.64 0.71 5.64
CA VAL A 60 -12.77 1.12 6.74
C VAL A 60 -13.18 0.47 8.04
N ASP A 61 -12.27 0.37 8.99
CA ASP A 61 -12.64 0.05 10.37
C ASP A 61 -13.48 1.17 11.00
N GLU A 62 -14.41 0.84 11.90
CA GLU A 62 -15.25 1.84 12.57
C GLU A 62 -14.46 2.63 13.63
N LYS A 63 -13.32 2.11 14.11
CA LYS A 63 -12.51 2.81 15.12
C LYS A 63 -12.12 4.18 14.59
N ASN A 64 -12.20 5.17 15.48
CA ASN A 64 -11.84 6.57 15.19
C ASN A 64 -12.64 7.24 14.06
N THR A 65 -13.79 6.68 13.67
CA THR A 65 -14.64 7.29 12.62
C THR A 65 -15.61 8.35 13.17
N GLU A 66 -15.77 8.47 14.48
CA GLU A 66 -16.54 9.51 15.19
C GLU A 66 -15.81 10.87 15.12
N GLY A 67 -15.75 11.44 13.93
CA GLY A 67 -14.95 12.64 13.67
C GLY A 67 -14.64 12.87 12.20
N ILE A 68 -14.99 11.92 11.32
CA ILE A 68 -14.92 12.11 9.87
C ILE A 68 -15.86 13.28 9.51
N GLN A 69 -15.28 14.46 9.39
CA GLN A 69 -15.94 15.57 8.72
C GLN A 69 -16.17 15.14 7.26
N PRO A 70 -17.23 15.63 6.60
CA PRO A 70 -17.39 15.48 5.16
C PRO A 70 -16.24 16.25 4.48
N VAL A 71 -15.09 15.60 4.33
CA VAL A 71 -13.96 16.15 3.57
C VAL A 71 -14.38 16.18 2.11
N ARG A 72 -13.85 17.16 1.38
CA ARG A 72 -14.03 17.30 -0.06
C ARG A 72 -13.78 15.96 -0.77
N GLY A 73 -14.86 15.33 -1.24
CA GLY A 73 -14.82 14.06 -1.97
C GLY A 73 -15.71 12.97 -1.37
N ILE A 74 -15.90 12.91 -0.05
CA ILE A 74 -16.78 11.90 0.56
C ILE A 74 -18.24 12.27 0.27
N THR A 75 -18.96 11.35 -0.37
CA THR A 75 -20.39 11.50 -0.73
C THR A 75 -21.33 10.66 0.12
N GLY A 76 -20.80 9.66 0.83
CA GLY A 76 -21.59 8.85 1.75
C GLY A 76 -20.71 8.05 2.69
N ILE A 77 -21.24 7.83 3.90
CA ILE A 77 -20.67 6.97 4.94
C ILE A 77 -21.80 6.05 5.39
N TYR A 78 -21.63 4.75 5.21
CA TYR A 78 -22.68 3.77 5.39
C TYR A 78 -22.28 2.74 6.44
N THR A 79 -23.15 2.55 7.44
CA THR A 79 -23.14 1.42 8.38
C THR A 79 -24.19 0.37 8.02
N GLY A 80 -25.12 0.71 7.13
CA GLY A 80 -26.21 -0.15 6.65
C GLY A 80 -26.14 -0.36 5.14
N LYS A 81 -27.24 -0.87 4.58
CA LYS A 81 -27.34 -1.05 3.13
C LYS A 81 -27.22 0.29 2.41
N VAL A 82 -26.54 0.26 1.27
CA VAL A 82 -26.54 1.33 0.30
C VAL A 82 -27.74 1.16 -0.62
N GLU A 83 -28.47 2.26 -0.86
CA GLU A 83 -29.69 2.28 -1.68
C GLU A 83 -29.43 1.95 -3.15
N SER A 84 -30.39 1.31 -3.82
CA SER A 84 -30.28 0.90 -5.23
C SER A 84 -30.04 2.07 -6.19
N SER A 85 -30.55 3.26 -5.87
CA SER A 85 -30.32 4.48 -6.66
C SER A 85 -28.84 4.87 -6.70
N VAL A 86 -28.13 4.77 -5.57
CA VAL A 86 -26.68 5.02 -5.49
C VAL A 86 -25.93 3.95 -6.26
N ILE A 87 -26.28 2.67 -6.08
CA ILE A 87 -25.65 1.55 -6.78
C ILE A 87 -25.77 1.69 -8.31
N SER A 88 -26.92 2.16 -8.80
CA SER A 88 -27.16 2.35 -10.24
C SER A 88 -26.26 3.41 -10.89
N SER A 89 -25.67 4.30 -10.09
CA SER A 89 -24.71 5.31 -10.55
C SER A 89 -23.26 4.81 -10.61
N LEU A 90 -22.99 3.61 -10.09
CA LEU A 90 -21.66 3.01 -10.02
C LEU A 90 -21.45 2.00 -11.15
N THR A 91 -20.20 1.82 -11.53
CA THR A 91 -19.77 0.88 -12.57
C THR A 91 -18.53 0.12 -12.14
N GLY A 92 -18.25 -1.01 -12.79
CA GLY A 92 -17.02 -1.80 -12.57
C GLY A 92 -16.84 -2.23 -11.12
N SER A 93 -15.60 -2.24 -10.63
CA SER A 93 -15.25 -2.72 -9.30
C SER A 93 -16.03 -2.01 -8.19
N ALA A 94 -16.19 -0.68 -8.26
CA ALA A 94 -16.95 0.08 -7.28
C ALA A 94 -18.39 -0.42 -7.11
N LYS A 95 -19.07 -0.77 -8.22
CA LYS A 95 -20.42 -1.33 -8.16
C LYS A 95 -20.43 -2.65 -7.38
N TYR A 96 -19.53 -3.57 -7.75
CA TYR A 96 -19.43 -4.87 -7.07
C TYR A 96 -19.02 -4.74 -5.60
N GLY A 97 -18.17 -3.76 -5.25
CA GLY A 97 -17.81 -3.48 -3.86
C GLY A 97 -19.03 -3.11 -2.99
N VAL A 98 -19.92 -2.26 -3.52
CA VAL A 98 -21.17 -1.90 -2.81
C VAL A 98 -22.17 -3.06 -2.77
N LEU A 99 -22.31 -3.82 -3.86
CA LEU A 99 -23.16 -5.00 -3.88
C LEU A 99 -22.69 -6.06 -2.86
N ALA A 100 -21.38 -6.32 -2.81
CA ALA A 100 -20.77 -7.24 -1.86
C ALA A 100 -20.91 -6.76 -0.40
N TRP A 101 -20.80 -5.45 -0.17
CA TRP A 101 -21.12 -4.85 1.14
C TRP A 101 -22.57 -5.13 1.56
N ASN A 102 -23.53 -4.84 0.69
CA ASN A 102 -24.95 -5.06 0.96
C ASN A 102 -25.26 -6.54 1.23
N GLU A 103 -24.64 -7.45 0.47
CA GLU A 103 -24.83 -8.90 0.66
C GLU A 103 -24.26 -9.36 2.01
N GLY A 104 -23.05 -8.94 2.38
CA GLY A 104 -22.43 -9.26 3.66
C GLY A 104 -23.28 -8.84 4.87
N LEU A 105 -23.91 -7.67 4.79
CA LEU A 105 -24.85 -7.21 5.83
C LEU A 105 -26.07 -8.14 5.96
N GLU A 106 -26.58 -8.70 4.87
CA GLU A 106 -27.72 -9.61 4.91
C GLU A 106 -27.36 -10.99 5.44
N ILE A 107 -26.15 -11.48 5.12
CA ILE A 107 -25.64 -12.73 5.67
C ILE A 107 -25.43 -12.60 7.18
N SER A 108 -24.83 -11.50 7.64
CA SER A 108 -24.57 -11.27 9.08
C SER A 108 -25.84 -11.15 9.94
N ARG A 109 -26.98 -10.80 9.33
CA ARG A 109 -28.30 -10.73 10.00
C ARG A 109 -28.99 -12.08 10.11
N LYS A 110 -28.58 -13.08 9.33
CA LYS A 110 -29.08 -14.46 9.45
C LYS A 110 -28.30 -15.13 10.59
N ALA A 111 -28.97 -15.93 11.42
CA ALA A 111 -28.29 -16.71 12.47
C ALA A 111 -27.12 -17.50 11.83
N PRO A 112 -25.99 -17.69 12.52
CA PRO A 112 -24.86 -18.43 11.97
C PRO A 112 -25.38 -19.79 11.50
N VAL A 113 -25.42 -19.97 10.17
CA VAL A 113 -25.61 -21.30 9.61
C VAL A 113 -24.34 -22.04 10.02
N ALA A 114 -24.48 -23.21 10.66
CA ALA A 114 -23.32 -24.06 10.92
C ALA A 114 -22.51 -24.13 9.62
N PRO A 115 -21.17 -23.94 9.65
CA PRO A 115 -20.38 -23.91 8.44
C PRO A 115 -20.79 -25.12 7.62
N VAL A 116 -21.34 -24.87 6.42
CA VAL A 116 -21.59 -25.94 5.47
C VAL A 116 -20.25 -26.63 5.34
N PRO A 117 -20.13 -27.94 5.61
CA PRO A 117 -18.89 -28.65 5.37
C PRO A 117 -18.53 -28.34 3.93
N LEU A 118 -17.45 -27.58 3.73
CA LEU A 118 -16.94 -27.35 2.40
C LEU A 118 -16.77 -28.74 1.79
N PRO A 119 -17.27 -28.98 0.56
CA PRO A 119 -17.07 -30.28 -0.09
C PRO A 119 -15.59 -30.60 0.06
N SER A 120 -15.31 -31.80 0.58
CA SER A 120 -13.97 -32.21 1.03
C SER A 120 -12.93 -31.73 0.02
N TYR A 121 -12.16 -30.73 0.42
CA TYR A 121 -11.08 -30.17 -0.39
C TYR A 121 -10.25 -31.33 -0.94
N TYR A 122 -10.16 -31.41 -2.26
CA TYR A 122 -9.31 -32.42 -2.90
C TYR A 122 -7.87 -31.91 -2.89
N PHE A 123 -7.22 -32.07 -1.74
CA PHE A 123 -5.80 -31.80 -1.53
C PHE A 123 -4.99 -33.00 -2.04
N ASP A 124 -4.65 -33.03 -3.32
CA ASP A 124 -3.72 -34.04 -3.85
C ASP A 124 -2.25 -33.62 -3.70
N GLY A 125 -2.03 -32.39 -3.24
CA GLY A 125 -0.72 -31.86 -2.95
C GLY A 125 -0.05 -31.05 -4.05
N SER A 126 -0.85 -30.60 -5.01
CA SER A 126 -0.39 -29.77 -6.12
C SER A 126 -1.20 -28.49 -6.28
N ASP A 127 -1.76 -28.00 -5.18
CA ASP A 127 -2.36 -26.68 -5.05
C ASP A 127 -1.36 -25.56 -4.76
N CYS A 128 -0.10 -25.92 -4.49
CA CYS A 128 1.00 -24.98 -4.46
C CYS A 128 2.10 -25.34 -5.48
N LEU A 129 2.25 -24.52 -6.54
CA LEU A 129 3.08 -24.80 -7.70
C LEU A 129 4.24 -23.80 -7.89
N PHE A 130 5.25 -24.24 -8.65
CA PHE A 130 6.38 -23.41 -9.10
C PHE A 130 6.33 -23.19 -10.60
N ALA A 131 6.73 -22.00 -11.03
CA ALA A 131 7.00 -21.77 -12.44
C ALA A 131 8.23 -22.59 -12.89
N PRO A 132 8.21 -23.23 -14.07
CA PRO A 132 9.38 -23.89 -14.63
C PRO A 132 10.56 -22.92 -14.73
N GLY A 133 11.72 -23.33 -14.20
CA GLY A 133 12.91 -22.48 -14.14
C GLY A 133 13.01 -21.65 -12.86
N ASP A 134 12.00 -21.58 -12.01
CA ASP A 134 12.13 -21.09 -10.63
C ASP A 134 12.83 -22.16 -9.77
N THR A 135 14.07 -22.50 -10.14
CA THR A 135 14.96 -23.27 -9.27
C THR A 135 15.47 -22.36 -8.16
N LEU A 136 15.70 -22.93 -6.98
CA LEU A 136 16.30 -22.34 -5.77
C LEU A 136 17.52 -21.41 -5.99
N GLN A 137 18.12 -21.44 -7.19
CA GLN A 137 19.27 -20.62 -7.57
C GLN A 137 18.93 -19.36 -8.36
N ASN A 138 17.77 -19.25 -9.02
CA ASN A 138 17.49 -18.12 -9.92
C ASN A 138 17.02 -16.85 -9.21
N TYR A 139 16.60 -16.97 -7.95
CA TYR A 139 16.33 -15.83 -7.08
C TYR A 139 17.49 -15.49 -6.15
N ARG A 140 18.58 -16.27 -6.16
CA ARG A 140 19.85 -15.74 -5.66
C ARG A 140 20.23 -14.64 -6.64
N SER A 141 20.24 -13.39 -6.19
CA SER A 141 20.83 -12.31 -6.98
C SER A 141 22.16 -12.85 -7.53
N PRO A 142 22.36 -13.00 -8.85
CA PRO A 142 23.67 -13.32 -9.37
C PRO A 142 24.56 -12.22 -8.84
N ALA A 143 25.49 -12.55 -7.94
CA ALA A 143 26.24 -11.62 -7.11
C ALA A 143 26.37 -10.25 -7.79
N PHE A 144 25.37 -9.38 -7.59
CA PHE A 144 25.35 -8.05 -8.16
C PHE A 144 26.19 -7.30 -7.16
N LEU A 145 27.50 -7.45 -7.32
CA LEU A 145 28.57 -6.92 -6.50
C LEU A 145 28.13 -5.59 -5.88
N GLY A 146 27.65 -5.63 -4.64
CA GLY A 146 27.39 -4.47 -3.79
C GLY A 146 26.17 -3.59 -4.09
N LYS A 147 25.13 -4.02 -4.83
CA LYS A 147 23.88 -3.22 -4.96
C LYS A 147 22.65 -3.94 -4.39
N VAL A 148 22.21 -3.49 -3.22
CA VAL A 148 20.84 -3.69 -2.72
C VAL A 148 19.87 -3.11 -3.76
N LEU A 149 18.85 -3.86 -4.17
CA LEU A 149 17.77 -3.29 -4.97
C LEU A 149 16.87 -2.49 -4.02
N PRO A 150 16.71 -1.18 -4.25
CA PRO A 150 15.89 -0.35 -3.39
C PRO A 150 14.41 -0.73 -3.51
N GLU A 151 13.97 -1.15 -4.70
CA GLU A 151 12.60 -1.57 -4.99
C GLU A 151 12.54 -3.06 -5.34
N PRO A 152 11.39 -3.75 -5.12
CA PRO A 152 11.19 -5.09 -5.63
C PRO A 152 11.33 -5.10 -7.17
N PRO A 153 12.10 -6.04 -7.76
CA PRO A 153 12.20 -6.11 -9.22
C PRO A 153 10.83 -6.39 -9.84
N THR A 154 10.65 -6.04 -11.11
CA THR A 154 9.39 -6.30 -11.83
C THR A 154 9.06 -7.81 -11.96
N SER A 155 10.04 -8.69 -11.83
CA SER A 155 9.79 -10.13 -11.75
C SER A 155 9.15 -10.57 -10.42
N LEU A 156 9.20 -9.72 -9.39
CA LEU A 156 8.68 -9.97 -8.05
C LEU A 156 7.46 -9.10 -7.77
N THR A 157 6.29 -9.71 -7.87
CA THR A 157 5.00 -9.02 -7.73
C THR A 157 4.45 -9.08 -6.31
N THR A 158 4.91 -10.04 -5.50
CA THR A 158 4.64 -10.17 -4.06
C THR A 158 5.91 -10.64 -3.32
N GLY A 159 6.04 -10.35 -2.02
CA GLY A 159 7.24 -10.71 -1.24
C GLY A 159 6.94 -11.17 0.18
N TYR A 160 6.13 -10.39 0.88
CA TYR A 160 5.56 -10.63 2.21
C TYR A 160 4.24 -9.85 2.31
N LEU A 161 3.38 -10.16 3.27
CA LEU A 161 2.05 -9.56 3.38
C LEU A 161 2.04 -8.41 4.38
N ILE A 162 2.64 -7.28 4.03
CA ILE A 162 2.60 -6.03 4.80
C ILE A 162 2.27 -4.90 3.83
N GLY A 163 1.48 -3.92 4.28
CA GLY A 163 1.09 -2.78 3.46
C GLY A 163 -0.10 -3.11 2.55
N SER A 164 0.02 -2.83 1.27
CA SER A 164 -1.10 -2.81 0.33
C SER A 164 -0.91 -3.76 -0.85
N THR A 165 -1.99 -4.42 -1.26
CA THR A 165 -2.00 -5.38 -2.36
C THR A 165 -3.13 -5.09 -3.33
N ALA A 166 -2.79 -4.92 -4.61
CA ALA A 166 -3.77 -4.88 -5.70
C ALA A 166 -4.05 -6.29 -6.23
N ILE A 167 -5.33 -6.63 -6.38
CA ILE A 167 -5.78 -7.94 -6.81
C ILE A 167 -6.70 -7.75 -8.00
N CYS A 168 -6.36 -8.35 -9.14
CA CYS A 168 -7.29 -8.45 -10.26
C CYS A 168 -8.08 -9.75 -10.17
N LEU A 169 -9.36 -9.64 -9.83
CA LEU A 169 -10.33 -10.75 -9.87
C LEU A 169 -10.84 -10.90 -11.31
N VAL A 170 -10.45 -11.98 -11.97
CA VAL A 170 -10.79 -12.27 -13.36
C VAL A 170 -11.84 -13.37 -13.44
N PHE A 171 -12.94 -13.08 -14.15
CA PHE A 171 -14.02 -14.01 -14.46
C PHE A 171 -14.00 -14.28 -15.98
N PRO A 172 -13.32 -15.33 -16.47
CA PRO A 172 -13.31 -15.66 -17.89
C PRO A 172 -14.72 -16.13 -18.31
N GLN A 173 -15.24 -15.54 -19.38
CA GLN A 173 -16.58 -15.76 -19.89
C GLN A 173 -16.52 -16.33 -21.31
N CYS A 174 -16.94 -17.58 -21.47
CA CYS A 174 -17.09 -18.19 -22.79
C CYS A 174 -18.06 -17.38 -23.66
N ASN A 175 -17.69 -17.17 -24.92
CA ASN A 175 -18.52 -16.46 -25.90
C ASN A 175 -19.21 -17.37 -26.94
N GLY A 176 -19.07 -18.69 -26.81
CA GLY A 176 -19.74 -19.65 -27.69
C GLY A 176 -19.02 -19.91 -29.03
N SER A 177 -17.86 -19.29 -29.29
CA SER A 177 -17.26 -19.33 -30.64
C SER A 177 -16.42 -20.58 -30.94
N LYS A 178 -15.83 -21.25 -29.94
CA LYS A 178 -15.18 -22.57 -30.09
C LYS A 178 -15.93 -23.69 -29.39
N GLU A 179 -16.49 -23.43 -28.22
CA GLU A 179 -17.29 -24.38 -27.44
C GLU A 179 -18.64 -23.79 -27.07
N ALA A 180 -19.62 -24.66 -26.82
CA ALA A 180 -20.90 -24.21 -26.26
C ALA A 180 -20.68 -23.65 -24.86
N THR A 181 -21.31 -22.50 -24.57
CA THR A 181 -21.32 -21.91 -23.24
C THR A 181 -22.08 -22.82 -22.27
N VAL A 182 -21.39 -23.27 -21.22
CA VAL A 182 -21.94 -24.08 -20.13
C VAL A 182 -22.21 -23.21 -18.90
N HIS A 183 -21.40 -22.17 -18.69
CA HIS A 183 -21.59 -21.23 -17.59
C HIS A 183 -21.61 -19.78 -18.07
N THR A 184 -22.45 -18.97 -17.44
CA THR A 184 -22.52 -17.53 -17.68
C THR A 184 -22.51 -16.81 -16.35
N TRP A 185 -21.47 -16.02 -16.11
CA TRP A 185 -21.33 -15.24 -14.88
C TRP A 185 -22.43 -14.19 -14.78
N THR A 186 -23.30 -14.35 -13.78
CA THR A 186 -24.31 -13.35 -13.45
C THR A 186 -23.75 -12.28 -12.51
N GLU A 187 -24.38 -11.10 -12.48
CA GLU A 187 -24.02 -10.04 -11.51
C GLU A 187 -24.18 -10.52 -10.06
N SER A 188 -25.17 -11.37 -9.80
CA SER A 188 -25.38 -11.95 -8.48
C SER A 188 -24.24 -12.88 -8.09
N GLU A 189 -23.79 -13.75 -8.99
CA GLU A 189 -22.66 -14.64 -8.73
C GLU A 189 -21.39 -13.82 -8.47
N ILE A 190 -21.02 -12.91 -9.38
CA ILE A 190 -19.83 -12.06 -9.19
C ILE A 190 -19.90 -11.28 -7.87
N THR A 191 -21.10 -10.83 -7.45
CA THR A 191 -21.31 -10.19 -6.16
C THR A 191 -21.01 -11.14 -5.00
N THR A 192 -21.58 -12.35 -5.03
CA THR A 192 -21.35 -13.37 -3.99
C THR A 192 -19.87 -13.75 -3.91
N TYR A 193 -19.20 -13.92 -5.05
CA TYR A 193 -17.76 -14.18 -5.10
C TYR A 193 -16.95 -13.01 -4.54
N THR A 194 -17.27 -11.78 -4.94
CA THR A 194 -16.58 -10.58 -4.42
C THR A 194 -16.72 -10.47 -2.90
N ASN A 195 -17.91 -10.72 -2.36
CA ASN A 195 -18.14 -10.70 -0.91
C ASN A 195 -17.38 -11.83 -0.20
N THR A 196 -17.39 -13.03 -0.76
CA THR A 196 -16.65 -14.17 -0.20
C THR A 196 -15.15 -13.89 -0.20
N TYR A 197 -14.60 -13.42 -1.31
CA TYR A 197 -13.20 -13.02 -1.45
C TYR A 197 -12.80 -11.96 -0.43
N LYS A 198 -13.61 -10.91 -0.30
CA LYS A 198 -13.41 -9.87 0.71
C LYS A 198 -13.35 -10.46 2.11
N ASN A 199 -14.27 -11.37 2.46
CA ASN A 199 -14.30 -12.00 3.77
C ASN A 199 -13.07 -12.88 4.02
N GLU A 200 -12.60 -13.61 3.01
CA GLU A 200 -11.34 -14.37 3.06
C GLU A 200 -10.15 -13.43 3.30
N MET A 201 -10.05 -12.33 2.54
CA MET A 201 -8.99 -11.33 2.70
C MET A 201 -9.06 -10.63 4.08
N ASN A 202 -10.26 -10.43 4.61
CA ASN A 202 -10.48 -9.85 5.93
C ASN A 202 -9.91 -10.71 7.07
N LYS A 203 -9.72 -12.02 6.85
CA LYS A 203 -9.04 -12.89 7.82
C LYS A 203 -7.60 -12.43 8.07
N PHE A 204 -6.88 -12.01 7.04
CA PHE A 204 -5.51 -11.51 7.18
C PHE A 204 -5.46 -10.21 7.99
N ALA A 205 -6.25 -9.22 7.60
CA ALA A 205 -6.34 -7.93 8.30
C ALA A 205 -6.76 -8.11 9.77
N THR A 206 -7.66 -9.05 10.05
CA THR A 206 -8.08 -9.34 11.42
C THR A 206 -7.00 -10.06 12.22
N ALA A 207 -6.24 -10.95 11.58
CA ALA A 207 -5.22 -11.75 12.23
C ALA A 207 -3.96 -10.95 12.58
N GLU A 208 -3.62 -9.91 11.80
CA GLU A 208 -2.46 -9.06 12.07
C GLU A 208 -2.74 -7.57 11.78
N PRO A 209 -3.32 -6.83 12.74
CA PRO A 209 -3.59 -5.41 12.59
C PRO A 209 -2.34 -4.55 12.40
N ASN A 210 -1.19 -4.93 12.98
CA ASN A 210 0.04 -4.14 12.91
C ASN A 210 0.72 -4.25 11.53
N ALA A 211 0.31 -5.19 10.68
CA ALA A 211 0.77 -5.26 9.29
C ALA A 211 0.05 -4.24 8.38
N HIS A 212 -0.96 -3.52 8.89
CA HIS A 212 -1.70 -2.46 8.20
C HIS A 212 -2.18 -2.85 6.78
N ILE A 213 -2.60 -4.11 6.65
CA ILE A 213 -2.96 -4.74 5.38
C ILE A 213 -4.13 -4.03 4.70
N SER A 214 -3.98 -3.67 3.43
CA SER A 214 -5.01 -3.04 2.60
C SER A 214 -5.14 -3.76 1.26
N PHE A 215 -6.35 -4.14 0.86
CA PHE A 215 -6.60 -4.83 -0.41
C PHE A 215 -7.35 -3.93 -1.40
N ILE A 216 -6.86 -3.85 -2.63
CA ILE A 216 -7.47 -3.10 -3.72
C ILE A 216 -7.97 -4.11 -4.77
N TYR A 217 -9.23 -4.04 -5.17
CA TYR A 217 -9.83 -5.01 -6.10
C TYR A 217 -10.15 -4.40 -7.46
N GLU A 218 -9.54 -4.95 -8.50
CA GLU A 218 -10.00 -4.75 -9.87
C GLU A 218 -10.80 -5.97 -10.33
N ILE A 219 -12.06 -5.78 -10.71
CA ILE A 219 -12.96 -6.88 -11.08
C ILE A 219 -13.21 -6.82 -12.59
N LYS A 220 -12.89 -7.90 -13.29
CA LYS A 220 -13.06 -7.99 -14.75
C LYS A 220 -13.72 -9.30 -15.16
N THR A 221 -14.72 -9.18 -16.03
CA THR A 221 -15.22 -10.31 -16.82
C THR A 221 -14.60 -10.24 -18.22
N ILE A 222 -13.89 -11.28 -18.63
CA ILE A 222 -13.11 -11.28 -19.87
C ILE A 222 -13.60 -12.35 -20.83
N SER A 223 -13.90 -11.96 -22.07
CA SER A 223 -14.41 -12.90 -23.07
C SER A 223 -13.32 -13.85 -23.58
N VAL A 224 -13.62 -15.16 -23.59
CA VAL A 224 -12.76 -16.23 -24.10
C VAL A 224 -13.54 -17.15 -25.04
N ASP A 225 -12.85 -17.87 -25.93
CA ASP A 225 -13.52 -18.68 -26.97
C ASP A 225 -13.80 -20.14 -26.57
N TRP A 226 -13.01 -20.70 -25.65
CA TRP A 226 -13.25 -22.00 -25.00
C TRP A 226 -14.01 -21.81 -23.69
N GLU A 227 -14.76 -22.83 -23.24
CA GLU A 227 -15.53 -22.76 -21.99
C GLU A 227 -14.67 -23.18 -20.79
N PRO A 228 -14.24 -22.24 -19.91
CA PRO A 228 -13.36 -22.57 -18.79
C PRO A 228 -13.93 -23.65 -17.88
N ALA A 229 -15.26 -23.68 -17.69
CA ALA A 229 -15.92 -24.61 -16.79
C ALA A 229 -15.79 -26.09 -17.21
N ASN A 230 -15.45 -26.37 -18.47
CA ASN A 230 -15.25 -27.73 -18.98
C ASN A 230 -13.95 -28.38 -18.50
N TYR A 231 -13.01 -27.59 -17.97
CA TYR A 231 -11.63 -28.01 -17.75
C TYR A 231 -11.28 -28.28 -16.28
N GLY A 232 -12.22 -28.11 -15.35
CA GLY A 232 -12.01 -28.49 -13.95
C GLY A 232 -11.70 -29.98 -13.81
N SER A 233 -10.58 -30.29 -13.14
CA SER A 233 -10.08 -31.65 -12.98
C SER A 233 -9.46 -31.85 -11.60
N ASN A 234 -9.39 -33.11 -11.16
CA ASN A 234 -8.58 -33.48 -9.99
C ASN A 234 -7.11 -33.78 -10.36
N ASP A 235 -6.74 -33.65 -11.63
CA ASP A 235 -5.41 -33.89 -12.18
C ASP A 235 -4.84 -32.57 -12.74
N ILE A 236 -3.70 -32.11 -12.21
CA ILE A 236 -3.07 -30.82 -12.61
C ILE A 236 -2.81 -30.76 -14.10
N ASP A 237 -2.30 -31.85 -14.67
CA ASP A 237 -1.75 -31.81 -16.02
C ASP A 237 -2.90 -31.62 -17.02
N ILE A 238 -4.05 -32.25 -16.73
CA ILE A 238 -5.30 -32.05 -17.47
C ILE A 238 -5.81 -30.62 -17.30
N GLU A 239 -5.80 -30.10 -16.07
CA GLU A 239 -6.32 -28.77 -15.77
C GLU A 239 -5.48 -27.67 -16.43
N ILE A 240 -4.14 -27.75 -16.32
CA ILE A 240 -3.20 -26.83 -17.00
C ILE A 240 -3.36 -26.92 -18.52
N ALA A 241 -3.51 -28.13 -19.08
CA ALA A 241 -3.76 -28.29 -20.51
C ALA A 241 -5.07 -27.61 -20.97
N GLY A 242 -6.10 -27.62 -20.12
CA GLY A 242 -7.35 -26.90 -20.34
C GLY A 242 -7.19 -25.37 -20.23
N ILE A 243 -6.55 -24.89 -19.17
CA ILE A 243 -6.25 -23.47 -18.94
C ILE A 243 -5.48 -22.87 -20.13
N ASN A 244 -4.52 -23.61 -20.69
CA ASN A 244 -3.74 -23.18 -21.85
C ASN A 244 -4.55 -22.91 -23.11
N LYS A 245 -5.82 -23.34 -23.20
CA LYS A 245 -6.68 -23.06 -24.34
C LYS A 245 -7.26 -21.64 -24.34
N TRP A 246 -7.54 -21.06 -23.15
CA TRP A 246 -8.26 -19.80 -23.02
C TRP A 246 -7.47 -18.71 -22.28
N PHE A 247 -6.56 -19.07 -21.38
CA PHE A 247 -5.81 -18.10 -20.58
C PHE A 247 -4.98 -17.11 -21.41
N PRO A 248 -4.35 -17.50 -22.54
CA PRO A 248 -3.69 -16.54 -23.44
C PRO A 248 -4.60 -15.41 -23.93
N GLN A 249 -5.91 -15.65 -24.09
CA GLN A 249 -6.87 -14.63 -24.51
C GLN A 249 -7.20 -13.67 -23.36
N VAL A 250 -7.23 -14.17 -22.13
CA VAL A 250 -7.32 -13.33 -20.94
C VAL A 250 -6.16 -12.34 -20.93
N LEU A 251 -4.94 -12.84 -21.06
CA LEU A 251 -3.72 -12.02 -21.10
C LEU A 251 -3.72 -11.02 -22.27
N THR A 252 -4.16 -11.45 -23.45
CA THR A 252 -4.32 -10.58 -24.62
C THR A 252 -5.32 -9.45 -24.35
N SER A 253 -6.46 -9.75 -23.73
CA SER A 253 -7.49 -8.75 -23.38
C SER A 253 -7.01 -7.77 -22.32
N LEU A 254 -6.05 -8.17 -21.48
CA LEU A 254 -5.39 -7.32 -20.50
C LEU A 254 -4.25 -6.48 -21.11
N GLY A 255 -3.89 -6.72 -22.37
CA GLY A 255 -2.87 -5.98 -23.10
C GLY A 255 -1.44 -6.34 -22.72
N VAL A 256 -1.21 -7.56 -22.22
CA VAL A 256 0.10 -8.05 -21.76
C VAL A 256 0.57 -9.25 -22.58
N SER A 257 1.82 -9.67 -22.39
CA SER A 257 2.37 -10.89 -22.98
C SER A 257 1.46 -12.10 -22.74
N THR A 258 1.33 -12.99 -23.72
CA THR A 258 0.62 -14.27 -23.57
C THR A 258 1.48 -15.37 -22.95
N ASP A 259 2.71 -15.07 -22.54
CA ASP A 259 3.54 -15.99 -21.78
C ASP A 259 2.84 -16.33 -20.44
N TYR A 260 2.73 -17.63 -20.15
CA TYR A 260 1.94 -18.14 -19.02
C TYR A 260 2.36 -17.57 -17.66
N PHE A 261 3.64 -17.19 -17.50
CA PHE A 261 4.16 -16.64 -16.25
C PHE A 261 4.51 -15.15 -16.35
N GLY A 262 5.02 -14.73 -17.51
CA GLY A 262 5.42 -13.35 -17.78
C GLY A 262 4.22 -12.41 -17.93
N GLY A 263 3.15 -12.84 -18.60
CA GLY A 263 1.93 -12.05 -18.77
C GLY A 263 1.27 -11.65 -17.45
N PRO A 264 0.97 -12.62 -16.56
CA PRO A 264 0.43 -12.30 -15.24
C PRO A 264 1.34 -11.37 -14.42
N ASN A 265 2.66 -11.59 -14.46
CA ASN A 265 3.60 -10.70 -13.77
C ASN A 265 3.58 -9.28 -14.34
N GLU A 266 3.56 -9.13 -15.66
CA GLU A 266 3.45 -7.85 -16.34
C GLU A 266 2.17 -7.12 -15.91
N TYR A 267 1.03 -7.82 -15.89
CA TYR A 267 -0.24 -7.24 -15.47
C TYR A 267 -0.25 -6.86 -13.99
N SER A 268 0.28 -7.70 -13.11
CA SER A 268 0.44 -7.37 -11.70
C SER A 268 1.30 -6.12 -11.49
N ASN A 269 2.36 -5.91 -12.27
CA ASN A 269 3.11 -4.65 -12.21
C ASN A 269 2.29 -3.44 -12.69
N ILE A 270 1.45 -3.61 -13.72
CA ILE A 270 0.51 -2.57 -14.16
C ILE A 270 -0.46 -2.21 -13.02
N LEU A 271 -1.01 -3.20 -12.32
CA LEU A 271 -1.87 -2.99 -11.14
C LEU A 271 -1.13 -2.22 -10.05
N ARG A 272 0.09 -2.67 -9.71
CA ARG A 272 0.93 -2.06 -8.69
C ARG A 272 1.18 -0.58 -8.97
N ALA A 273 1.55 -0.26 -10.21
CA ALA A 273 1.76 1.13 -10.64
C ALA A 273 0.45 1.94 -10.66
N SER A 274 -0.64 1.36 -11.17
CA SER A 274 -1.92 2.05 -11.31
C SER A 274 -2.57 2.38 -9.97
N TYR A 275 -2.41 1.47 -9.00
CA TYR A 275 -3.01 1.58 -7.67
C TYR A 275 -2.01 1.97 -6.58
N LYS A 276 -0.74 2.23 -6.94
CA LYS A 276 0.32 2.66 -6.01
C LYS A 276 0.37 1.75 -4.77
N THR A 277 0.35 0.44 -5.03
CA THR A 277 0.39 -0.59 -3.98
C THR A 277 1.79 -1.16 -3.82
N ASP A 278 2.03 -1.85 -2.72
CA ASP A 278 3.31 -2.52 -2.46
C ASP A 278 3.41 -3.83 -3.26
N TRP A 279 2.29 -4.54 -3.34
CA TRP A 279 2.16 -5.84 -3.98
C TRP A 279 1.03 -5.87 -4.99
N ALA A 280 1.07 -6.85 -5.88
CA ALA A 280 -0.07 -7.18 -6.73
C ALA A 280 -0.06 -8.64 -7.20
N TYR A 281 -1.23 -9.19 -7.45
CA TYR A 281 -1.38 -10.48 -8.12
C TYR A 281 -2.71 -10.59 -8.88
N MET A 282 -2.83 -11.62 -9.73
CA MET A 282 -4.08 -11.98 -10.39
C MET A 282 -4.73 -13.17 -9.71
N ASP A 283 -6.06 -13.12 -9.60
CA ASP A 283 -6.88 -14.24 -9.14
C ASP A 283 -7.91 -14.57 -10.21
N ILE A 284 -7.87 -15.80 -10.72
CA ILE A 284 -8.72 -16.24 -11.82
C ILE A 284 -9.78 -17.19 -11.27
N GLU A 285 -11.04 -16.75 -11.27
CA GLU A 285 -12.17 -17.50 -10.76
C GLU A 285 -12.86 -18.29 -11.89
N ILE A 286 -13.05 -19.59 -11.68
CA ILE A 286 -13.59 -20.52 -12.68
C ILE A 286 -14.77 -21.27 -12.07
N SER A 287 -15.87 -21.37 -12.83
CA SER A 287 -17.01 -22.17 -12.42
C SER A 287 -16.75 -23.66 -12.62
N THR A 288 -17.27 -24.52 -11.74
CA THR A 288 -17.22 -25.99 -11.96
C THR A 288 -18.44 -26.54 -12.71
N ALA A 289 -19.35 -25.68 -13.20
CA ALA A 289 -20.64 -26.11 -13.75
C ALA A 289 -20.54 -27.08 -14.94
N GLY A 290 -19.44 -27.04 -15.70
CA GLY A 290 -19.18 -27.91 -16.85
C GLY A 290 -18.24 -29.08 -16.58
N SER A 291 -17.76 -29.25 -15.35
CA SER A 291 -16.76 -30.27 -15.03
C SER A 291 -17.34 -31.68 -15.11
N SER A 292 -16.75 -32.51 -15.98
CA SER A 292 -17.08 -33.94 -16.10
C SER A 292 -16.56 -34.79 -14.93
N SER A 293 -15.63 -34.26 -14.13
CA SER A 293 -15.05 -34.92 -12.95
C SER A 293 -15.78 -34.58 -11.65
N GLY A 294 -16.80 -33.71 -11.69
CA GLY A 294 -17.55 -33.28 -10.52
C GLY A 294 -16.86 -32.21 -9.66
N GLY A 295 -15.74 -31.64 -10.13
CA GLY A 295 -15.00 -30.59 -9.43
C GLY A 295 -13.90 -29.92 -10.26
N GLY A 296 -13.22 -28.97 -9.64
CA GLY A 296 -11.96 -28.36 -10.06
C GLY A 296 -11.23 -27.93 -8.78
N ARG A 297 -9.91 -27.81 -8.82
CA ARG A 297 -9.11 -27.57 -7.62
C ARG A 297 -8.55 -26.16 -7.63
N SER A 298 -8.59 -25.48 -6.49
CA SER A 298 -7.91 -24.18 -6.39
C SER A 298 -6.42 -24.42 -6.24
N PHE A 299 -5.60 -23.55 -6.82
CA PHE A 299 -4.15 -23.61 -6.71
C PHE A 299 -3.49 -22.26 -6.96
N ALA A 300 -2.28 -22.11 -6.43
CA ALA A 300 -1.45 -20.92 -6.59
C ALA A 300 -0.09 -21.25 -7.21
N TYR A 301 0.42 -20.33 -8.02
CA TYR A 301 1.85 -20.25 -8.29
C TYR A 301 2.49 -19.29 -7.30
N PHE A 302 3.50 -19.77 -6.58
CA PHE A 302 4.23 -19.00 -5.59
C PHE A 302 4.63 -17.61 -6.10
N GLY A 303 4.20 -16.57 -5.39
CA GLY A 303 4.61 -15.20 -5.70
C GLY A 303 3.92 -14.54 -6.90
N ARG A 304 2.93 -15.18 -7.53
CA ARG A 304 2.48 -14.80 -8.89
C ARG A 304 0.97 -14.61 -9.05
N PHE A 305 0.19 -15.70 -9.06
CA PHE A 305 -1.25 -15.67 -9.31
C PHE A 305 -1.92 -16.98 -8.87
N THR A 306 -3.25 -16.95 -8.76
CA THR A 306 -4.09 -18.08 -8.32
C THR A 306 -5.11 -18.44 -9.41
N PHE A 307 -5.47 -19.72 -9.46
CA PHE A 307 -6.69 -20.20 -10.10
C PHE A 307 -7.61 -20.76 -9.01
N ASN A 308 -8.83 -20.24 -8.92
CA ASN A 308 -9.82 -20.67 -7.94
C ASN A 308 -11.02 -21.27 -8.66
N TYR A 309 -11.45 -22.45 -8.21
CA TYR A 309 -12.66 -23.09 -8.72
C TYR A 309 -13.78 -22.99 -7.68
N ASN A 310 -14.86 -22.31 -8.03
CA ASN A 310 -15.95 -21.94 -7.11
C ASN A 310 -15.49 -21.37 -5.77
N HIS A 311 -14.36 -20.65 -5.77
CA HIS A 311 -13.83 -19.95 -4.62
C HIS A 311 -13.69 -20.80 -3.35
N MET A 312 -13.21 -22.04 -3.49
CA MET A 312 -13.16 -22.98 -2.38
C MET A 312 -12.06 -22.68 -1.34
N ALA A 313 -11.08 -21.79 -1.61
CA ALA A 313 -9.89 -21.64 -0.75
C ALA A 313 -9.20 -20.25 -0.75
N GLY A 314 -9.90 -19.13 -0.99
CA GLY A 314 -9.27 -17.83 -1.30
C GLY A 314 -8.16 -17.35 -0.36
N ALA A 315 -8.32 -17.45 0.97
CA ALA A 315 -7.25 -17.06 1.89
C ALA A 315 -6.11 -18.08 1.99
N HIS A 316 -6.37 -19.37 1.79
CA HIS A 316 -5.35 -20.41 1.74
C HIS A 316 -4.43 -20.19 0.53
N GLU A 317 -5.00 -20.04 -0.67
CA GLU A 317 -4.23 -19.78 -1.88
C GLU A 317 -3.46 -18.46 -1.82
N ALA A 318 -4.05 -17.43 -1.20
CA ALA A 318 -3.37 -16.15 -1.00
C ALA A 318 -2.14 -16.27 -0.09
N VAL A 319 -2.08 -17.24 0.85
CA VAL A 319 -0.85 -17.47 1.63
C VAL A 319 0.30 -17.92 0.74
N HIS A 320 0.04 -18.76 -0.28
CA HIS A 320 1.05 -19.16 -1.26
C HIS A 320 1.54 -18.00 -2.12
N ILE A 321 0.69 -17.02 -2.41
CA ILE A 321 1.11 -15.78 -3.08
C ILE A 321 2.19 -15.06 -2.28
N TYR A 322 2.23 -15.19 -0.97
CA TYR A 322 3.29 -14.64 -0.10
C TYR A 322 4.26 -15.71 0.40
N TYR A 323 4.47 -16.77 -0.38
CA TYR A 323 5.45 -17.80 -0.12
C TYR A 323 5.20 -18.62 1.16
N GLY A 324 3.97 -18.68 1.67
CA GLY A 324 3.63 -19.64 2.70
C GLY A 324 3.43 -21.05 2.14
N GLN A 325 3.82 -22.09 2.89
CA GLN A 325 3.70 -23.48 2.47
C GLN A 325 2.48 -24.14 3.05
N ASP A 326 2.04 -25.20 2.38
CA ASP A 326 1.16 -26.19 2.97
C ASP A 326 1.78 -26.83 4.21
N GLU A 327 0.90 -27.17 5.15
CA GLU A 327 1.24 -27.82 6.41
C GLU A 327 0.66 -29.25 6.46
N TYR A 328 0.12 -29.77 5.36
CA TYR A 328 -0.33 -31.16 5.21
C TYR A 328 0.52 -31.95 4.22
N ASN A 329 0.47 -33.28 4.23
CA ASN A 329 1.35 -34.09 3.37
C ASN A 329 0.90 -34.09 1.90
N THR A 330 1.68 -33.39 1.07
CA THR A 330 1.45 -33.26 -0.38
C THR A 330 2.49 -33.96 -1.24
N GLY A 331 3.57 -34.45 -0.64
CA GLY A 331 4.77 -34.90 -1.35
C GLY A 331 5.60 -33.77 -1.97
N THR A 332 5.07 -32.55 -2.07
CA THR A 332 5.77 -31.35 -2.58
C THR A 332 6.22 -30.40 -1.47
N ASN A 333 5.79 -30.60 -0.23
CA ASN A 333 6.20 -29.85 0.97
C ASN A 333 6.90 -30.74 2.02
N SER A 334 7.60 -30.13 2.98
CA SER A 334 8.43 -30.86 3.95
C SER A 334 8.80 -29.99 5.15
N ALA A 335 8.95 -30.60 6.33
CA ALA A 335 9.54 -29.97 7.50
C ALA A 335 10.99 -29.48 7.30
N LEU A 336 11.68 -29.96 6.25
CA LEU A 336 13.03 -29.51 5.90
C LEU A 336 13.04 -28.22 5.06
N TYR A 337 11.90 -27.83 4.53
CA TYR A 337 11.79 -26.61 3.73
C TYR A 337 11.61 -25.39 4.62
N THR A 338 12.22 -24.30 4.17
CA THR A 338 12.08 -22.96 4.71
C THR A 338 11.33 -22.07 3.73
N SER A 339 10.49 -21.17 4.25
CA SER A 339 9.58 -20.36 3.43
C SER A 339 9.54 -18.88 3.83
N GLY A 340 9.03 -18.06 2.91
CA GLY A 340 8.87 -16.62 3.13
C GLY A 340 10.19 -15.85 3.15
N TYR A 341 10.09 -14.56 3.46
CA TYR A 341 11.24 -13.63 3.51
C TYR A 341 12.27 -14.00 4.59
N TYR A 342 11.79 -14.53 5.72
CA TYR A 342 12.61 -14.92 6.87
C TYR A 342 13.19 -16.33 6.76
N ALA A 343 12.89 -17.08 5.70
CA ALA A 343 13.23 -18.50 5.62
C ALA A 343 12.75 -19.30 6.84
N THR A 344 11.50 -19.07 7.25
CA THR A 344 10.86 -19.75 8.38
C THR A 344 10.75 -21.25 8.08
N PRO A 345 11.23 -22.14 8.97
CA PRO A 345 11.05 -23.58 8.82
C PRO A 345 9.58 -23.99 8.84
N ASN A 346 9.18 -24.94 8.00
CA ASN A 346 7.82 -25.51 7.99
C ASN A 346 7.68 -26.69 8.98
N THR A 347 8.20 -26.56 10.20
CA THR A 347 8.27 -27.69 11.16
C THR A 347 6.93 -28.05 11.80
N ASN A 348 5.89 -27.26 11.57
CA ASN A 348 4.50 -27.60 11.90
C ASN A 348 3.79 -28.49 10.88
N TYR A 349 4.50 -28.88 9.83
CA TYR A 349 4.07 -29.89 8.88
C TYR A 349 3.43 -31.12 9.56
N LEU A 350 2.27 -31.55 9.06
CA LEU A 350 1.40 -32.60 9.60
C LEU A 350 0.91 -32.36 11.03
N GLY A 351 0.76 -31.10 11.43
CA GLY A 351 0.38 -30.73 12.80
C GLY A 351 1.47 -31.00 13.83
N ALA A 352 2.72 -31.21 13.39
CA ALA A 352 3.86 -31.28 14.28
C ALA A 352 4.01 -29.96 15.07
N GLY A 353 4.63 -30.02 16.26
CA GLY A 353 4.76 -28.84 17.11
C GLY A 353 3.48 -28.41 17.85
N GLY A 354 2.35 -29.11 17.67
CA GLY A 354 1.16 -28.96 18.53
C GLY A 354 0.21 -27.82 18.17
N GLU A 355 0.31 -27.25 16.96
CA GLU A 355 -0.63 -26.24 16.43
C GLU A 355 -1.63 -26.90 15.45
N PRO A 356 -2.73 -27.54 15.91
CA PRO A 356 -3.64 -28.29 15.04
C PRO A 356 -4.59 -27.41 14.21
N ASN A 357 -4.63 -26.09 14.45
CA ASN A 357 -5.50 -25.15 13.75
C ASN A 357 -4.66 -24.11 13.02
N CYS A 358 -4.39 -24.34 11.74
CA CYS A 358 -3.73 -23.38 10.87
C CYS A 358 -4.37 -23.40 9.49
N ILE A 359 -4.58 -22.26 8.84
CA ILE A 359 -5.23 -22.16 7.54
C ILE A 359 -4.51 -22.96 6.44
N MET A 360 -3.23 -23.25 6.65
CA MET A 360 -2.39 -24.07 5.77
C MET A 360 -2.43 -25.57 6.09
N ILE A 361 -3.20 -25.99 7.11
CA ILE A 361 -3.53 -27.40 7.36
C ILE A 361 -4.80 -27.76 6.59
N THR A 362 -4.91 -29.00 6.09
CA THR A 362 -6.05 -29.45 5.25
C THR A 362 -7.40 -28.95 5.80
N GLY A 363 -8.12 -28.15 5.01
CA GLY A 363 -9.59 -27.96 4.96
C GLY A 363 -10.36 -27.64 6.25
N SER A 364 -9.68 -27.55 7.38
CA SER A 364 -10.24 -27.39 8.74
C SER A 364 -9.58 -26.26 9.52
N GLY A 365 -8.47 -25.74 8.99
CA GLY A 365 -7.78 -24.57 9.50
C GLY A 365 -8.59 -23.29 9.37
N THR A 366 -8.63 -22.51 10.45
CA THR A 366 -9.36 -21.23 10.49
C THR A 366 -8.51 -20.05 10.97
N THR A 367 -7.29 -20.30 11.43
CA THR A 367 -6.39 -19.31 12.03
C THR A 367 -5.04 -19.28 11.34
N PHE A 368 -4.31 -18.17 11.44
CA PHE A 368 -2.91 -18.11 11.03
C PHE A 368 -2.04 -18.53 12.21
N CYS A 369 -1.43 -19.70 12.10
CA CYS A 369 -0.55 -20.24 13.13
C CYS A 369 0.83 -19.58 13.11
N THR A 370 1.67 -19.85 14.12
CA THR A 370 2.92 -19.12 14.33
C THR A 370 3.84 -19.18 13.11
N TYR A 371 3.91 -20.35 12.46
CA TYR A 371 4.76 -20.57 11.28
C TYR A 371 4.24 -19.83 10.05
N THR A 372 2.95 -19.99 9.72
CA THR A 372 2.32 -19.26 8.63
C THR A 372 2.49 -17.74 8.80
N ARG A 373 2.31 -17.21 10.02
CA ARG A 373 2.51 -15.77 10.30
C ARG A 373 3.93 -15.32 9.97
N GLN A 374 4.95 -16.06 10.41
CA GLN A 374 6.34 -15.72 10.10
C GLN A 374 6.66 -15.87 8.59
N GLN A 375 6.08 -16.87 7.91
CA GLN A 375 6.24 -17.05 6.46
C GLN A 375 5.62 -15.88 5.68
N LEU A 376 4.50 -15.32 6.16
CA LEU A 376 3.88 -14.09 5.63
C LEU A 376 4.69 -12.81 5.93
N GLY A 377 5.76 -12.90 6.73
CA GLY A 377 6.58 -11.76 7.16
C GLY A 377 6.08 -11.04 8.41
N TRP A 378 5.10 -11.60 9.13
CA TRP A 378 4.54 -10.99 10.34
C TRP A 378 5.37 -11.34 11.56
N VAL A 379 6.45 -10.59 11.74
CA VAL A 379 7.36 -10.72 12.89
C VAL A 379 7.50 -9.35 13.53
N ASP A 380 7.23 -9.29 14.83
CA ASP A 380 7.51 -8.15 15.72
C ASP A 380 8.25 -8.72 16.94
N ALA A 381 9.57 -8.87 16.81
CA ALA A 381 10.38 -9.57 17.80
C ALA A 381 10.56 -8.75 19.09
N ASN A 382 10.43 -7.43 19.00
CA ASN A 382 10.61 -6.51 20.11
C ASN A 382 9.28 -6.05 20.76
N ALA A 383 8.15 -6.47 20.20
CA ALA A 383 6.79 -6.21 20.65
C ALA A 383 6.43 -4.71 20.73
N ASN A 384 6.94 -3.90 19.81
CA ASN A 384 6.66 -2.46 19.76
C ASN A 384 5.48 -2.09 18.85
N GLY A 385 4.85 -3.08 18.21
CA GLY A 385 3.72 -2.91 17.30
C GLY A 385 4.10 -2.53 15.87
N ILE A 386 5.39 -2.58 15.52
CA ILE A 386 5.90 -2.36 14.15
C ILE A 386 6.55 -3.66 13.69
N MET A 387 6.21 -4.12 12.49
CA MET A 387 6.82 -5.30 11.91
C MET A 387 8.33 -5.09 11.70
N ASP A 388 9.16 -6.06 12.09
CA ASP A 388 10.63 -6.03 12.01
C ASP A 388 11.13 -5.66 10.58
N LEU A 389 10.42 -6.11 9.53
CA LEU A 389 10.73 -5.75 8.13
C LEU A 389 10.67 -4.24 7.87
N LEU A 390 9.89 -3.51 8.66
CA LEU A 390 9.71 -2.07 8.54
C LEU A 390 10.69 -1.27 9.40
N GLU A 391 11.35 -1.90 10.39
CA GLU A 391 12.17 -1.22 11.42
C GLU A 391 13.61 -0.88 10.99
N VAL A 392 14.06 -1.40 9.86
CA VAL A 392 15.43 -1.15 9.38
C VAL A 392 15.58 0.33 9.04
N LYS A 393 16.53 1.04 9.63
CA LYS A 393 16.67 2.48 9.40
C LYS A 393 17.16 2.80 7.97
N PRO A 394 16.82 3.98 7.42
CA PRO A 394 17.36 4.40 6.13
C PRO A 394 18.88 4.62 6.22
N SER A 395 19.53 4.67 5.08
CA SER A 395 20.95 4.97 4.96
C SER A 395 21.18 5.96 3.82
N GLY A 396 22.39 6.48 3.70
CA GLY A 396 22.71 7.36 2.59
C GLY A 396 24.17 7.74 2.54
N SER A 397 24.52 8.44 1.46
CA SER A 397 25.87 8.96 1.24
C SER A 397 25.80 10.39 0.71
N VAL A 398 26.92 11.10 0.83
CA VAL A 398 27.15 12.43 0.25
C VAL A 398 28.50 12.43 -0.45
N THR A 399 28.55 13.06 -1.62
CA THR A 399 29.77 13.30 -2.39
C THR A 399 30.22 14.73 -2.16
N LEU A 400 31.45 14.88 -1.65
CA LEU A 400 32.08 16.15 -1.36
C LEU A 400 32.94 16.63 -2.55
N GLY A 401 33.34 17.91 -2.54
CA GLY A 401 34.30 18.47 -3.51
C GLY A 401 33.69 19.37 -4.59
N SER A 402 32.40 19.70 -4.46
CA SER A 402 31.69 20.65 -5.30
C SER A 402 30.92 21.65 -4.43
N LYS A 403 30.56 22.81 -4.98
CA LYS A 403 29.71 23.79 -4.29
C LYS A 403 28.32 23.23 -4.00
N ILE A 404 27.75 22.51 -4.97
CA ILE A 404 26.51 21.76 -4.81
C ILE A 404 26.89 20.34 -4.43
N LEU A 405 26.50 19.92 -3.24
CA LEU A 405 26.71 18.56 -2.77
C LEU A 405 25.60 17.67 -3.30
N THR A 406 25.98 16.46 -3.69
CA THR A 406 25.05 15.46 -4.20
C THR A 406 25.19 14.18 -3.39
N GLY A 407 24.11 13.44 -3.26
CA GLY A 407 24.13 12.19 -2.52
C GLY A 407 23.05 11.24 -2.99
N VAL A 408 22.95 10.14 -2.27
CA VAL A 408 21.90 9.13 -2.44
C VAL A 408 21.38 8.77 -1.07
N ALA A 409 20.07 8.85 -0.88
CA ALA A 409 19.37 8.26 0.25
C ALA A 409 18.77 6.92 -0.17
N MET A 410 18.81 5.94 0.71
CA MET A 410 18.28 4.59 0.50
C MET A 410 17.40 4.23 1.68
N ALA A 411 16.16 3.83 1.42
CA ALA A 411 15.28 3.33 2.47
C ALA A 411 15.87 2.06 3.08
N GLY A 412 15.60 1.85 4.36
CA GLY A 412 16.09 0.72 5.11
C GLY A 412 15.57 -0.59 4.51
N THR A 413 16.50 -1.49 4.21
CA THR A 413 16.20 -2.74 3.52
C THR A 413 16.53 -3.91 4.44
N PRO A 414 15.54 -4.69 4.89
CA PRO A 414 15.79 -5.87 5.71
C PRO A 414 16.54 -6.92 4.90
N VAL A 415 17.51 -7.61 5.51
CA VAL A 415 18.24 -8.67 4.80
C VAL A 415 17.32 -9.88 4.60
N CYS A 416 17.16 -10.31 3.35
CA CYS A 416 16.44 -11.55 3.05
C CYS A 416 17.26 -12.77 3.44
N ALA A 417 16.64 -13.74 4.12
CA ALA A 417 17.27 -15.03 4.36
C ALA A 417 17.17 -15.91 3.11
N SER A 418 18.12 -16.83 2.91
CA SER A 418 18.00 -17.82 1.84
C SER A 418 16.96 -18.86 2.24
N SER A 419 15.80 -18.83 1.58
CA SER A 419 14.73 -19.78 1.82
C SER A 419 14.60 -20.79 0.69
N THR A 420 14.09 -21.99 1.00
CA THR A 420 13.78 -22.95 -0.04
C THR A 420 12.58 -22.54 -0.89
N ARG A 421 11.70 -21.68 -0.36
CA ARG A 421 10.49 -21.20 -1.04
C ARG A 421 10.28 -19.74 -0.69
N GLY A 422 10.78 -18.86 -1.54
CA GLY A 422 10.77 -17.44 -1.23
C GLY A 422 11.57 -16.61 -2.22
N PRO A 423 11.49 -15.29 -2.08
CA PRO A 423 12.04 -14.37 -3.07
C PRO A 423 13.57 -14.32 -3.08
N ASN A 424 14.26 -14.90 -2.07
CA ASN A 424 15.73 -15.09 -1.98
C ASN A 424 16.60 -13.85 -2.33
N MET A 425 16.02 -12.66 -2.23
CA MET A 425 16.64 -11.39 -2.58
C MET A 425 16.16 -10.29 -1.64
N THR A 426 17.00 -9.29 -1.42
CA THR A 426 16.74 -8.19 -0.49
C THR A 426 16.06 -7.03 -1.22
N PHE A 427 14.94 -6.56 -0.67
CA PHE A 427 14.13 -5.43 -1.16
C PHE A 427 13.34 -4.81 0.00
N THR A 428 12.74 -3.64 -0.22
CA THR A 428 11.88 -2.96 0.75
C THR A 428 10.65 -2.38 0.06
N ILE A 429 9.59 -2.13 0.82
CA ILE A 429 8.39 -1.41 0.38
C ILE A 429 8.35 0.03 0.91
N LYS A 430 9.48 0.48 1.47
CA LYS A 430 9.57 1.75 2.18
C LYS A 430 10.17 2.81 1.27
N ASP A 431 9.62 4.01 1.37
CA ASP A 431 10.12 5.17 0.65
C ASP A 431 10.86 6.13 1.56
N ILE A 432 11.88 6.78 1.00
CA ILE A 432 12.43 8.02 1.56
C ILE A 432 11.39 9.12 1.37
N SER A 433 11.04 9.80 2.47
CA SER A 433 10.07 10.90 2.49
C SER A 433 10.73 12.27 2.47
N SER A 434 11.97 12.38 2.93
CA SER A 434 12.75 13.62 2.86
C SER A 434 14.23 13.40 3.19
N VAL A 435 15.04 14.32 2.67
CA VAL A 435 16.43 14.51 3.08
C VAL A 435 16.62 15.95 3.53
N ALA A 436 17.31 16.15 4.64
CA ALA A 436 17.65 17.47 5.15
C ALA A 436 19.11 17.52 5.61
N TYR A 437 19.71 18.70 5.64
CA TYR A 437 21.08 18.91 6.11
C TYR A 437 21.14 20.05 7.14
N SER A 438 22.16 20.02 7.99
CA SER A 438 22.48 21.08 8.96
C SER A 438 23.98 21.35 8.94
N VAL A 439 24.36 22.63 9.01
CA VAL A 439 25.76 23.08 9.07
C VAL A 439 26.03 23.61 10.47
N ASP A 440 27.08 23.11 11.12
CA ASP A 440 27.53 23.48 12.47
C ASP A 440 26.43 23.45 13.54
N GLY A 441 25.49 22.52 13.44
CA GLY A 441 24.36 22.40 14.36
C GLY A 441 23.28 23.48 14.20
N GLY A 442 23.27 24.19 13.07
CA GLY A 442 22.22 25.14 12.70
C GLY A 442 20.89 24.46 12.31
N ASP A 443 19.99 25.25 11.72
CA ASP A 443 18.68 24.76 11.30
C ASP A 443 18.77 23.68 10.22
N TRP A 444 17.83 22.73 10.27
CA TRP A 444 17.68 21.72 9.22
C TRP A 444 17.08 22.33 7.95
N VAL A 445 17.83 22.26 6.87
CA VAL A 445 17.43 22.73 5.54
C VAL A 445 17.10 21.55 4.65
N PRO A 446 15.96 21.54 3.92
CA PRO A 446 15.64 20.45 3.01
C PRO A 446 16.64 20.38 1.85
N ALA A 447 16.98 19.16 1.45
CA ALA A 447 17.65 18.90 0.18
C ALA A 447 16.60 18.78 -0.95
N THR A 448 17.08 18.81 -2.19
CA THR A 448 16.24 18.66 -3.39
C THR A 448 16.42 17.25 -3.96
N ALA A 449 15.32 16.50 -4.07
CA ALA A 449 15.29 15.23 -4.80
C ALA A 449 15.58 15.47 -6.28
N LYS A 450 16.31 14.55 -6.92
CA LYS A 450 16.78 14.72 -8.30
C LYS A 450 15.63 14.79 -9.32
N ASP A 451 14.54 14.07 -9.08
CA ASP A 451 13.33 14.07 -9.89
C ASP A 451 12.24 15.03 -9.37
N GLY A 452 12.54 15.76 -8.29
CA GLY A 452 11.69 16.79 -7.70
C GLY A 452 10.83 16.31 -6.53
N VAL A 453 10.78 15.02 -6.20
CA VAL A 453 9.98 14.51 -5.07
C VAL A 453 10.66 13.33 -4.39
N PHE A 454 10.64 13.29 -3.06
CA PHE A 454 11.07 12.11 -2.31
C PHE A 454 9.87 11.15 -2.18
N ASN A 455 9.88 10.05 -2.94
CA ASN A 455 8.78 9.09 -2.99
C ASN A 455 9.20 7.67 -3.46
N SER A 456 10.47 7.32 -3.31
CA SER A 456 10.99 6.00 -3.63
C SER A 456 11.99 5.50 -2.60
N ALA A 457 12.31 4.22 -2.65
CA ALA A 457 13.33 3.63 -1.80
C ALA A 457 14.77 4.06 -2.16
N TYR A 458 14.99 4.71 -3.31
CA TYR A 458 16.29 5.21 -3.76
C TYR A 458 16.19 6.62 -4.31
N GLU A 459 16.74 7.56 -3.55
CA GLU A 459 16.55 8.98 -3.79
C GLU A 459 17.89 9.69 -3.97
N PRO A 460 18.35 9.88 -5.22
CA PRO A 460 19.42 10.82 -5.49
C PRO A 460 18.98 12.23 -5.11
N TYR A 461 19.83 12.96 -4.41
CA TYR A 461 19.51 14.30 -3.93
C TYR A 461 20.68 15.27 -4.12
N SER A 462 20.36 16.56 -4.06
CA SER A 462 21.36 17.63 -4.10
C SER A 462 21.00 18.78 -3.15
N PHE A 463 22.01 19.50 -2.69
CA PHE A 463 21.84 20.68 -1.86
C PHE A 463 23.08 21.59 -1.90
N TYR A 464 22.92 22.84 -1.50
CA TYR A 464 23.98 23.84 -1.46
C TYR A 464 24.18 24.32 -0.02
N PRO A 465 25.18 23.80 0.71
CA PRO A 465 25.42 24.19 2.09
C PRO A 465 26.08 25.57 2.20
N THR A 466 25.65 26.34 3.19
CA THR A 466 26.15 27.68 3.50
C THR A 466 26.41 27.79 5.00
N ALA A 467 27.40 28.59 5.40
CA ALA A 467 27.79 28.76 6.81
C ALA A 467 27.40 30.13 7.38
N GLU A 468 27.25 30.22 8.70
CA GLU A 468 26.99 31.49 9.39
C GLU A 468 28.25 32.30 9.72
N HIS A 469 29.40 31.64 9.74
CA HIS A 469 30.68 32.22 10.12
C HIS A 469 31.82 31.62 9.29
N GLU A 470 32.93 32.33 9.19
CA GLU A 470 34.10 31.85 8.46
C GLU A 470 34.79 30.73 9.26
N ALA A 471 35.02 29.59 8.60
CA ALA A 471 35.90 28.53 9.11
C ALA A 471 36.61 27.81 7.97
N SER A 472 37.77 27.21 8.27
CA SER A 472 38.46 26.32 7.32
C SER A 472 37.76 24.97 7.15
N THR A 473 36.91 24.61 8.11
CA THR A 473 36.18 23.35 8.17
C THR A 473 34.86 23.56 8.89
N HIS A 474 33.78 23.01 8.35
CA HIS A 474 32.45 23.01 8.94
C HIS A 474 31.96 21.59 9.19
N THR A 475 31.16 21.39 10.23
CA THR A 475 30.44 20.13 10.45
C THR A 475 29.19 20.14 9.58
N LEU A 476 28.95 19.02 8.90
CA LEU A 476 27.78 18.83 8.06
C LEU A 476 27.06 17.56 8.50
N ASP A 477 25.85 17.74 9.02
CA ASP A 477 24.92 16.67 9.34
C ASP A 477 23.91 16.51 8.23
N ILE A 478 23.60 15.28 7.85
CA ILE A 478 22.62 14.96 6.80
C ILE A 478 21.68 13.90 7.36
N ARG A 479 20.39 14.22 7.38
CA ARG A 479 19.33 13.37 7.91
C ARG A 479 18.47 12.85 6.77
N PHE A 480 18.34 11.53 6.73
CA PHE A 480 17.45 10.79 5.84
C PHE A 480 16.22 10.36 6.65
N MET A 481 15.02 10.62 6.13
CA MET A 481 13.76 10.25 6.78
C MET A 481 12.90 9.41 5.84
N GLU A 482 12.26 8.39 6.38
CA GLU A 482 11.30 7.53 5.68
C GLU A 482 9.86 8.01 5.89
N SER A 483 8.93 7.49 5.09
CA SER A 483 7.49 7.78 5.22
C SER A 483 6.91 7.33 6.57
N MET A 484 7.48 6.28 7.17
CA MET A 484 7.07 5.76 8.49
C MET A 484 7.81 6.40 9.67
N GLY A 485 8.56 7.47 9.45
CA GLY A 485 9.19 8.27 10.52
C GLY A 485 10.54 7.76 11.03
N LEU A 486 11.03 6.63 10.52
CA LEU A 486 12.41 6.20 10.78
C LEU A 486 13.41 7.18 10.14
N SER A 487 14.51 7.43 10.84
CA SER A 487 15.54 8.33 10.35
C SER A 487 16.94 7.91 10.76
N THR A 488 17.90 8.31 9.93
CA THR A 488 19.34 8.19 10.17
C THR A 488 19.99 9.53 9.89
N THR A 489 20.93 9.93 10.73
CA THR A 489 21.79 11.09 10.49
C THR A 489 23.23 10.62 10.30
N ILE A 490 23.86 11.07 9.22
CA ILE A 490 25.31 10.96 9.04
C ILE A 490 25.95 12.32 9.29
N SER A 491 27.15 12.30 9.88
CA SER A 491 27.93 13.51 10.15
C SER A 491 29.26 13.42 9.40
N THR A 492 29.65 14.51 8.76
CA THR A 492 30.94 14.63 8.06
C THR A 492 31.51 16.04 8.20
N THR A 493 32.71 16.26 7.66
CA THR A 493 33.35 17.57 7.61
C THR A 493 33.47 18.02 6.16
N VAL A 494 33.16 19.29 5.93
CA VAL A 494 33.31 19.97 4.65
C VAL A 494 34.28 21.13 4.84
N GLY A 495 35.00 21.50 3.78
CA GLY A 495 35.91 22.65 3.80
C GLY A 495 35.16 23.98 3.88
N THR A 496 35.80 25.05 3.43
CA THR A 496 35.20 26.40 3.41
C THR A 496 33.89 26.41 2.65
N LEU A 497 32.85 26.95 3.29
CA LEU A 497 31.51 27.16 2.72
C LEU A 497 31.30 28.64 2.40
N ASP A 498 30.42 28.91 1.44
CA ASP A 498 29.98 30.27 1.20
C ASP A 498 29.17 30.75 2.43
N LEU A 499 29.46 31.96 2.91
CA LEU A 499 28.73 32.54 4.02
C LEU A 499 27.31 32.92 3.61
N LEU A 500 26.38 32.72 4.53
CA LEU A 500 25.03 33.27 4.43
C LEU A 500 25.12 34.79 4.28
N THR A 501 24.68 35.28 3.11
CA THR A 501 24.34 36.68 2.93
C THR A 501 23.28 37.09 3.94
N SER A 502 23.46 38.27 4.52
CA SER A 502 22.55 38.73 5.57
C SER A 502 21.17 38.96 4.98
N VAL A 503 20.09 38.41 5.56
CA VAL A 503 18.74 38.92 5.28
C VAL A 503 18.66 40.31 5.87
N ASN A 504 18.85 41.32 5.03
CA ASN A 504 18.94 42.72 5.44
C ASN A 504 17.67 43.50 5.10
N SER A 505 16.72 42.92 4.35
CA SER A 505 15.39 43.50 4.14
C SER A 505 14.33 42.45 3.83
N ALA A 506 13.05 42.77 4.03
CA ALA A 506 11.92 41.97 3.56
C ALA A 506 10.94 42.90 2.81
N VAL A 507 11.32 43.29 1.59
CA VAL A 507 10.61 44.31 0.81
C VAL A 507 9.46 43.65 0.04
N CYS A 508 8.23 44.05 0.35
CA CYS A 508 7.01 43.46 -0.20
C CYS A 508 6.44 44.33 -1.33
N TYR A 509 6.25 43.77 -2.53
CA TYR A 509 5.69 44.50 -3.66
C TYR A 509 4.81 43.60 -4.57
N PRO A 510 3.71 44.13 -5.13
CA PRO A 510 3.18 45.48 -4.90
C PRO A 510 2.55 45.62 -3.49
N THR A 511 2.65 46.80 -2.89
CA THR A 511 1.89 47.17 -1.70
C THR A 511 1.15 48.49 -2.00
N PRO A 512 -0.20 48.53 -2.06
CA PRO A 512 -1.13 47.45 -1.70
C PRO A 512 -1.19 46.32 -2.73
N PHE A 513 -1.30 45.07 -2.26
CA PHE A 513 -1.49 43.87 -3.08
C PHE A 513 -2.98 43.51 -3.18
N ASN A 514 -3.46 43.23 -4.40
CA ASN A 514 -4.80 42.71 -4.63
C ASN A 514 -4.73 41.27 -5.17
N PRO A 515 -5.04 40.24 -4.35
CA PRO A 515 -4.96 38.84 -4.78
C PRO A 515 -6.00 38.45 -5.85
N ARG A 516 -7.00 39.32 -6.10
CA ARG A 516 -8.05 39.08 -7.11
C ARG A 516 -7.67 39.56 -8.51
N ASP A 517 -6.57 40.30 -8.66
CA ASP A 517 -6.11 40.69 -9.97
C ASP A 517 -5.63 39.42 -10.72
N PRO A 518 -6.12 39.16 -11.96
CA PRO A 518 -5.77 37.95 -12.70
C PRO A 518 -4.26 37.75 -12.82
N GLY A 519 -3.77 36.59 -12.37
CA GLY A 519 -2.34 36.25 -12.41
C GLY A 519 -1.44 36.97 -11.39
N SER A 520 -2.02 37.76 -10.48
CA SER A 520 -1.23 38.53 -9.51
C SER A 520 -0.53 37.63 -8.48
N ARG A 521 0.69 38.03 -8.12
CA ARG A 521 1.51 37.45 -7.06
C ARG A 521 2.21 38.58 -6.32
N LEU A 522 2.19 38.54 -4.99
CA LEU A 522 3.05 39.39 -4.18
C LEU A 522 4.47 38.83 -4.26
N LYS A 523 5.46 39.68 -4.49
CA LYS A 523 6.88 39.37 -4.38
C LYS A 523 7.46 39.92 -3.08
N ILE A 524 8.36 39.17 -2.47
CA ILE A 524 9.06 39.52 -1.24
C ILE A 524 10.56 39.38 -1.54
N ALA A 525 11.25 40.52 -1.61
CA ALA A 525 12.71 40.56 -1.78
C ALA A 525 13.37 40.40 -0.41
N THR A 526 14.23 39.39 -0.25
CA THR A 526 14.91 39.12 1.03
C THR A 526 16.40 39.47 1.00
N GLY A 527 17.00 39.52 -0.19
CA GLY A 527 18.44 39.68 -0.36
C GLY A 527 19.25 38.42 -0.08
N ALA A 528 18.59 37.32 0.30
CA ALA A 528 19.19 36.01 0.51
C ALA A 528 19.41 35.29 -0.84
N VAL A 529 20.37 35.79 -1.61
CA VAL A 529 20.71 35.32 -2.96
C VAL A 529 21.65 34.11 -2.87
N ASN A 530 21.39 33.09 -3.68
CA ASN A 530 22.11 31.81 -3.72
C ASN A 530 22.16 31.10 -2.35
N GLN A 531 21.12 31.19 -1.53
CA GLN A 531 21.07 30.49 -0.24
C GLN A 531 19.65 30.15 0.18
N SER A 532 19.52 29.23 1.13
CA SER A 532 18.22 28.89 1.71
C SER A 532 17.75 29.95 2.71
N PHE A 533 16.46 30.29 2.60
CA PHE A 533 15.76 31.19 3.52
C PHE A 533 14.29 30.78 3.63
N THR A 534 13.62 31.24 4.67
CA THR A 534 12.18 31.05 4.89
C THR A 534 11.47 32.39 4.97
N VAL A 535 10.18 32.42 4.63
CA VAL A 535 9.34 33.62 4.76
C VAL A 535 8.04 33.25 5.46
N ALA A 536 7.81 33.80 6.64
CA ALA A 536 6.57 33.62 7.40
C ALA A 536 5.73 34.90 7.35
N ILE A 537 4.43 34.73 7.12
CA ILE A 537 3.45 35.82 7.02
C ILE A 537 2.52 35.77 8.24
N TYR A 538 2.31 36.92 8.88
CA TYR A 538 1.53 37.06 10.11
C TYR A 538 0.45 38.13 9.96
N ASN A 539 -0.70 37.94 10.61
CA ASN A 539 -1.71 38.99 10.74
C ASN A 539 -1.36 39.97 11.88
N THR A 540 -2.23 40.97 12.11
CA THR A 540 -2.02 41.97 13.19
C THR A 540 -2.17 41.41 14.60
N ALA A 541 -2.79 40.24 14.78
CA ALA A 541 -2.86 39.55 16.06
C ALA A 541 -1.58 38.73 16.36
N GLY A 542 -0.63 38.67 15.41
CA GLY A 542 0.60 37.88 15.55
C GLY A 542 0.41 36.40 15.18
N GLU A 543 -0.73 36.02 14.63
CA GLU A 543 -0.99 34.66 14.19
C GLU A 543 -0.28 34.40 12.86
N LYS A 544 0.42 33.26 12.75
CA LYS A 544 1.11 32.85 11.53
C LYS A 544 0.08 32.32 10.52
N ILE A 545 -0.04 33.01 9.40
CA ILE A 545 -1.03 32.75 8.36
C ILE A 545 -0.52 31.76 7.31
N LYS A 546 0.76 31.87 6.96
CA LYS A 546 1.43 31.00 5.99
C LYS A 546 2.94 31.05 6.17
N THR A 547 3.61 29.94 5.91
CA THR A 547 5.06 29.88 5.65
C THR A 547 5.24 29.58 4.18
N LEU A 548 6.02 30.40 3.47
CA LEU A 548 6.39 30.14 2.08
C LEU A 548 7.58 29.17 2.08
N SER A 549 7.57 28.21 1.16
CA SER A 549 8.59 27.15 1.10
C SER A 549 9.13 26.93 -0.32
N GLN A 550 10.38 26.45 -0.41
CA GLN A 550 10.99 26.00 -1.66
C GLN A 550 10.22 24.83 -2.28
N LEU A 551 9.73 23.90 -1.46
CA LEU A 551 8.90 22.76 -1.89
C LEU A 551 7.60 23.20 -2.60
N GLY A 552 7.07 24.37 -2.24
CA GLY A 552 5.88 24.94 -2.87
C GLY A 552 6.15 25.74 -4.15
N THR A 553 7.40 25.80 -4.65
CA THR A 553 7.86 26.72 -5.71
C THR A 553 7.69 28.22 -5.38
N GLU A 554 7.41 28.54 -4.11
CA GLU A 554 7.14 29.90 -3.66
C GLU A 554 8.43 30.67 -3.38
N ILE A 555 9.55 29.98 -3.19
CA ILE A 555 10.86 30.58 -2.91
C ILE A 555 11.82 30.27 -4.05
N ASP A 556 12.45 31.32 -4.57
CA ASP A 556 13.54 31.27 -5.52
C ASP A 556 14.84 31.67 -4.79
N THR A 557 15.68 30.67 -4.52
CA THR A 557 16.95 30.84 -3.83
C THR A 557 18.02 31.47 -4.69
N GLU A 558 17.97 31.33 -6.01
CA GLU A 558 18.94 31.93 -6.92
C GLU A 558 18.80 33.44 -6.93
N THR A 559 17.57 33.95 -6.80
CA THR A 559 17.28 35.38 -6.86
C THR A 559 16.99 36.02 -5.51
N GLY A 560 16.75 35.24 -4.45
CA GLY A 560 16.39 35.77 -3.13
C GLY A 560 14.97 36.35 -3.08
N PHE A 561 14.07 35.84 -3.93
CA PHE A 561 12.67 36.25 -3.96
C PHE A 561 11.75 35.15 -3.42
N ALA A 562 10.72 35.56 -2.67
CA ALA A 562 9.56 34.72 -2.39
C ALA A 562 8.31 35.28 -3.06
N THR A 563 7.37 34.41 -3.41
CA THR A 563 6.10 34.74 -4.03
C THR A 563 4.92 34.22 -3.21
N TRP A 564 3.88 35.05 -3.10
CA TRP A 564 2.68 34.71 -2.36
C TRP A 564 1.43 35.04 -3.17
N ASP A 565 0.43 34.18 -3.10
CA ASP A 565 -0.84 34.26 -3.81
C ASP A 565 -1.96 34.92 -2.99
N GLY A 566 -1.68 35.32 -1.76
CA GLY A 566 -2.69 35.92 -0.87
C GLY A 566 -3.58 34.91 -0.17
N LYS A 567 -3.19 33.62 -0.11
CA LYS A 567 -3.93 32.58 0.60
C LYS A 567 -3.26 32.15 1.90
N ASN A 568 -4.05 31.68 2.86
CA ASN A 568 -3.57 31.04 4.08
C ASN A 568 -3.19 29.57 3.83
N THR A 569 -2.71 28.87 4.86
CA THR A 569 -2.35 27.45 4.79
C THR A 569 -3.52 26.54 4.40
N ALA A 570 -4.77 26.93 4.68
CA ALA A 570 -5.97 26.18 4.28
C ALA A 570 -6.40 26.43 2.82
N GLY A 571 -5.67 27.27 2.07
CA GLY A 571 -5.99 27.60 0.68
C GLY A 571 -7.09 28.66 0.53
N GLU A 572 -7.46 29.34 1.61
CA GLU A 572 -8.47 30.39 1.64
C GLU A 572 -7.83 31.76 1.42
N GLU A 573 -8.52 32.67 0.73
CA GLU A 573 -8.04 34.04 0.59
C GLU A 573 -8.01 34.77 1.94
N VAL A 574 -6.89 35.43 2.24
CA VAL A 574 -6.74 36.26 3.45
C VAL A 574 -7.60 37.53 3.39
N ALA A 575 -7.93 38.13 4.53
CA ALA A 575 -8.72 39.36 4.59
C ALA A 575 -7.98 40.60 4.02
N THR A 576 -8.74 41.66 3.71
CA THR A 576 -8.15 42.99 3.46
C THR A 576 -7.58 43.52 4.78
N GLY A 577 -6.33 43.95 4.78
CA GLY A 577 -5.67 44.38 6.01
C GLY A 577 -4.16 44.47 5.90
N MET A 578 -3.52 44.82 7.02
CA MET A 578 -2.07 44.86 7.15
C MET A 578 -1.55 43.49 7.60
N TYR A 579 -0.44 43.06 7.02
CA TYR A 579 0.26 41.83 7.38
C TYR A 579 1.74 42.12 7.60
N PHE A 580 2.37 41.28 8.41
CA PHE A 580 3.80 41.32 8.69
C PHE A 580 4.50 40.13 8.06
N VAL A 581 5.68 40.38 7.54
CA VAL A 581 6.53 39.34 6.94
C VAL A 581 7.79 39.22 7.77
N VAL A 582 8.21 38.00 8.03
CA VAL A 582 9.51 37.69 8.63
C VAL A 582 10.26 36.80 7.67
N ALA A 583 11.33 37.31 7.08
CA ALA A 583 12.26 36.54 6.27
C ALA A 583 13.45 36.13 7.14
N THR A 584 13.82 34.85 7.14
CA THR A 584 14.86 34.29 8.00
C THR A 584 15.83 33.45 7.18
N SER A 585 17.14 33.63 7.41
CA SER A 585 18.20 32.79 6.86
C SER A 585 19.28 32.60 7.92
N GLY A 586 19.48 31.35 8.35
CA GLY A 586 20.22 31.03 9.57
C GLY A 586 19.63 31.77 10.78
N THR A 587 20.49 32.28 11.65
CA THR A 587 20.13 33.11 12.81
C THR A 587 19.68 34.54 12.48
N LYS A 588 19.76 34.98 11.23
CA LYS A 588 19.43 36.35 10.82
C LYS A 588 18.00 36.46 10.29
N SER A 589 17.30 37.52 10.68
CA SER A 589 15.95 37.82 10.17
C SER A 589 15.74 39.28 9.80
N ALA A 590 14.93 39.51 8.77
CA ALA A 590 14.42 40.82 8.39
C ALA A 590 12.90 40.85 8.46
N LYS A 591 12.36 42.01 8.83
CA LYS A 591 10.91 42.21 8.97
C LYS A 591 10.40 43.14 7.87
N GLY A 592 9.25 42.78 7.31
CA GLY A 592 8.55 43.50 6.27
C GLY A 592 7.11 43.80 6.68
N LYS A 593 6.50 44.77 6.00
CA LYS A 593 5.08 45.06 6.11
C LYS A 593 4.49 45.03 4.71
N LEU A 594 3.27 44.49 4.60
CA LEU A 594 2.50 44.52 3.36
C LEU A 594 1.05 44.89 3.68
N LEU A 595 0.37 45.48 2.71
CA LEU A 595 -1.05 45.81 2.77
C LEU A 595 -1.78 44.99 1.71
N VAL A 596 -2.75 44.18 2.12
CA VAL A 596 -3.67 43.50 1.20
C VAL A 596 -4.91 44.35 1.05
N LYS A 597 -5.30 44.67 -0.19
CA LYS A 597 -6.53 45.39 -0.52
C LYS A 597 -7.26 44.67 -1.64
N LYS A 598 -8.34 43.97 -1.30
CA LYS A 598 -9.26 43.40 -2.28
C LYS A 598 -10.03 44.55 -2.93
N LYS A 599 -9.97 44.65 -4.25
CA LYS A 599 -10.86 45.53 -5.03
C LYS A 599 -12.16 44.82 -5.35
#